data_AF-A0A0R3U8X6-F1
#
_entry.id   AF-A0A0R3U8X6-F1
#
_cell.length_a   1.000
_cell.length_b   1.000
_cell.length_c   1.000
_cell.angle_alpha   90.00
_cell.angle_beta   90.00
_cell.angle_gamma   90.00
#
_symmetry.space_group_name_H-M   'P 1'
#
loop_
_entity.id
_entity.type
_entity.pdbx_description
1 polymer ?
#
loop_
_entity_poly.entity_id
_entity_poly.type
_entity_poly.pdbx_seq_one_letter_code
_entity_poly.pdbx_strand_id
1 'polypeptide(L)'
;MDLSSRQLLSECDLGNLLYEDKAPLDPKDLPEPKFRLPREKQAPRARTLTRWERFAQMKGINKHKKSRKVWDDASQSWKPAWGKNRVDSVKDKWVLEVPENSDPYEDQFEKLTKARNERKAKNEFARLKNIARSIKKGQGISPPVGVLTESEASKNALTRALEITKRSDASMGRFSEDINETKIANKTELVLLFLSLLYSDTALLHKNESLFTRCSYT
;
A
#
# COMPACT_ATOMS: atom_id res chain seq x y z
N MET A 1 -1.53 61.57 -16.56
CA MET A 1 -0.63 60.42 -16.74
C MET A 1 0.06 60.19 -15.41
N ASP A 2 -0.34 59.14 -14.69
CA ASP A 2 0.06 58.88 -13.30
C ASP A 2 1.56 58.52 -13.20
N LEU A 3 2.28 59.26 -12.35
CA LEU A 3 3.74 59.23 -12.16
C LEU A 3 4.26 57.90 -11.59
N SER A 4 3.37 57.07 -11.04
CA SER A 4 3.64 55.71 -10.54
C SER A 4 4.19 54.75 -11.62
N SER A 5 3.84 54.97 -12.89
CA SER A 5 4.21 54.10 -14.00
C SER A 5 5.56 54.43 -14.66
N ARG A 6 6.21 55.54 -14.27
CA ARG A 6 7.47 56.02 -14.88
C ARG A 6 8.75 55.42 -14.28
N GLN A 7 8.69 54.82 -13.10
CA GLN A 7 9.89 54.33 -12.41
C GLN A 7 10.45 53.01 -12.96
N LEU A 8 9.70 52.27 -13.79
CA LEU A 8 10.17 50.98 -14.31
C LEU A 8 10.97 51.06 -15.61
N LEU A 9 11.09 52.23 -16.23
CA LEU A 9 11.92 52.40 -17.44
C LEU A 9 13.32 52.95 -17.17
N SER A 10 13.60 53.48 -15.98
CA SER A 10 14.86 54.18 -15.69
C SER A 10 15.89 53.35 -14.91
N GLU A 11 15.55 52.14 -14.47
CA GLU A 11 16.45 51.27 -13.68
C GLU A 11 16.93 50.03 -14.46
N CYS A 12 16.43 49.83 -15.68
CA CYS A 12 17.04 48.93 -16.63
C CYS A 12 18.14 49.71 -17.35
N ASP A 13 19.40 49.49 -16.99
CA ASP A 13 20.55 50.09 -17.66
C ASP A 13 20.51 49.66 -19.13
N LEU A 14 19.99 50.52 -20.02
CA LEU A 14 19.91 50.29 -21.48
C LEU A 14 21.30 50.44 -22.13
N GLY A 15 22.33 49.91 -21.48
CA GLY A 15 23.69 49.82 -21.97
C GLY A 15 23.83 48.72 -23.02
N ASN A 16 23.23 48.92 -24.19
CA ASN A 16 23.78 48.55 -25.51
C ASN A 16 22.72 48.77 -26.59
N LEU A 17 22.85 49.90 -27.28
CA LEU A 17 22.01 50.34 -28.38
C LEU A 17 22.57 49.88 -29.74
N LEU A 18 23.20 48.70 -29.79
CA LEU A 18 23.57 48.03 -31.04
C LEU A 18 22.86 46.67 -31.10
N TYR A 19 22.04 46.52 -32.13
CA TYR A 19 21.09 45.44 -32.34
C TYR A 19 21.73 44.05 -32.53
N GLU A 20 23.06 43.98 -32.64
CA GLU A 20 23.82 42.77 -32.99
C GLU A 20 24.51 42.05 -31.81
N ASP A 21 24.53 42.63 -30.60
CA ASP A 21 25.22 42.04 -29.42
C ASP A 21 24.26 41.59 -28.30
N LYS A 22 23.07 41.09 -28.65
CA LYS A 22 22.20 40.42 -27.67
C LYS A 22 22.74 39.02 -27.38
N ALA A 23 23.73 38.93 -26.50
CA ALA A 23 24.00 37.69 -25.80
C ALA A 23 22.67 37.15 -25.23
N PRO A 24 22.34 35.85 -25.37
CA PRO A 24 21.12 35.32 -24.79
C PRO A 24 21.09 35.65 -23.30
N LEU A 25 20.06 36.37 -22.85
CA LEU A 25 19.89 36.67 -21.43
C LEU A 25 19.86 35.36 -20.66
N ASP A 26 20.87 35.13 -19.83
CA ASP A 26 20.97 33.92 -19.04
C ASP A 26 19.84 33.93 -17.99
N PRO A 27 19.03 32.87 -17.86
CA PRO A 27 17.91 32.83 -16.92
C PRO A 27 18.27 33.11 -15.44
N LYS A 28 19.56 33.10 -15.10
CA LYS A 28 20.09 33.38 -13.76
C LYS A 28 20.20 34.88 -13.45
N ASP A 29 20.19 35.71 -14.48
CA ASP A 29 20.39 37.17 -14.34
C ASP A 29 19.06 37.92 -14.14
N LEU A 30 17.93 37.21 -14.15
CA LEU A 30 16.63 37.81 -13.83
C LEU A 30 16.45 37.98 -12.32
N PRO A 31 15.89 39.11 -11.87
CA PRO A 31 15.58 39.32 -10.45
C PRO A 31 14.52 38.33 -9.98
N GLU A 32 14.59 37.95 -8.70
CA GLU A 32 13.59 37.07 -8.09
C GLU A 32 12.18 37.68 -8.18
N PRO A 33 11.14 36.88 -8.44
CA PRO A 33 9.77 37.37 -8.55
C PRO A 33 9.28 37.96 -7.23
N LYS A 34 8.98 39.27 -7.23
CA LYS A 34 8.51 40.00 -6.05
C LYS A 34 7.07 39.64 -5.66
N PHE A 35 6.21 39.34 -6.65
CA PHE A 35 4.79 39.07 -6.43
C PHE A 35 4.55 37.62 -5.99
N ARG A 36 3.82 37.43 -4.87
CA ARG A 36 3.40 36.11 -4.38
C ARG A 36 2.12 35.69 -5.11
N LEU A 37 2.26 34.88 -6.16
CA LEU A 37 1.11 34.33 -6.89
C LEU A 37 0.59 33.05 -6.21
N PRO A 38 -0.73 32.80 -6.22
CA PRO A 38 -1.28 31.53 -5.75
C PRO A 38 -0.79 30.38 -6.65
N ARG A 39 -0.43 29.26 -6.03
CA ARG A 39 -0.03 28.06 -6.77
C ARG A 39 -1.24 27.41 -7.41
N GLU A 40 -1.09 26.93 -8.65
CA GLU A 40 -2.10 26.11 -9.32
C GLU A 40 -2.42 24.82 -8.53
N LYS A 41 -1.37 24.18 -8.00
CA LYS A 41 -1.48 22.93 -7.25
C LYS A 41 -1.03 23.11 -5.82
N GLN A 42 -1.72 22.41 -4.92
CA GLN A 42 -1.33 22.33 -3.51
C GLN A 42 0.12 21.86 -3.37
N ALA A 43 0.78 22.34 -2.32
CA ALA A 43 2.10 21.85 -1.99
C ALA A 43 2.07 20.33 -1.77
N PRO A 44 3.09 19.59 -2.25
CA PRO A 44 3.15 18.15 -2.03
C PRO A 44 3.15 17.87 -0.52
N ARG A 45 2.22 17.02 -0.07
CA ARG A 45 2.12 16.65 1.35
C ARG A 45 3.34 15.83 1.77
N ALA A 46 3.74 15.96 3.03
CA ALA A 46 4.79 15.13 3.62
C ALA A 46 4.43 13.65 3.48
N ARG A 47 5.41 12.84 3.06
CA ARG A 47 5.21 11.40 2.85
C ARG A 47 4.94 10.72 4.18
N THR A 48 3.93 9.85 4.23
CA THR A 48 3.69 9.03 5.42
C THR A 48 4.75 7.94 5.53
N LEU A 49 5.26 7.70 6.74
CA LEU A 49 6.26 6.66 7.00
C LEU A 49 5.70 5.28 6.67
N THR A 50 6.47 4.51 5.91
CA THR A 50 6.18 3.10 5.59
C THR A 50 6.29 2.21 6.83
N ARG A 51 5.73 0.99 6.77
CA ARG A 51 5.83 0.03 7.89
C ARG A 51 7.28 -0.28 8.27
N TRP A 52 8.15 -0.42 7.27
CA TRP A 52 9.57 -0.70 7.49
C TRP A 52 10.31 0.51 8.07
N GLU A 53 10.04 1.73 7.60
CA GLU A 53 10.67 2.94 8.17
C GLU A 53 10.28 3.14 9.63
N ARG A 54 9.01 2.90 9.99
CA ARG A 54 8.58 2.92 11.40
C ARG A 54 9.33 1.88 12.23
N PHE A 55 9.46 0.66 11.70
CA PHE A 55 10.22 -0.40 12.36
C PHE A 55 11.71 -0.05 12.50
N ALA A 56 12.32 0.49 11.44
CA ALA A 56 13.72 0.91 11.44
C ALA A 56 13.96 2.04 12.44
N GLN A 57 13.06 3.03 12.53
CA GLN A 57 13.14 4.10 13.52
C GLN A 57 13.03 3.56 14.95
N MET A 58 12.06 2.67 15.22
CA MET A 58 11.89 2.04 16.53
C MET A 58 13.09 1.18 16.93
N LYS A 59 13.77 0.56 15.96
CA LYS A 59 14.97 -0.27 16.19
C LYS A 59 16.29 0.51 16.10
N GLY A 60 16.26 1.81 15.78
CA GLY A 60 17.47 2.60 15.58
C GLY A 60 18.33 2.13 14.38
N ILE A 61 17.72 1.50 13.37
CA ILE A 61 18.44 1.01 12.19
C ILE A 61 18.73 2.19 11.26
N ASN A 62 20.00 2.57 11.17
CA ASN A 62 20.47 3.64 10.31
C ASN A 62 20.78 3.14 8.90
N LYS A 63 20.37 3.91 7.88
CA LYS A 63 20.65 3.59 6.48
C LYS A 63 22.06 4.03 6.11
N HIS A 64 22.92 3.07 5.76
CA HIS A 64 24.24 3.33 5.20
C HIS A 64 24.27 3.13 3.67
N LYS A 65 25.21 3.79 2.99
CA LYS A 65 25.44 3.60 1.55
C LYS A 65 26.12 2.24 1.34
N LYS A 66 25.64 1.47 0.36
CA LYS A 66 26.29 0.23 -0.10
C LYS A 66 27.04 0.50 -1.40
N SER A 67 28.21 -0.12 -1.58
CA SER A 67 28.99 0.00 -2.83
C SER A 67 28.24 -0.66 -3.99
N ARG A 68 28.47 -0.15 -5.21
CA ARG A 68 27.87 -0.73 -6.43
C ARG A 68 28.63 -1.96 -6.92
N LYS A 69 29.95 -2.01 -6.69
CA LYS A 69 30.82 -3.14 -7.03
C LYS A 69 31.24 -3.89 -5.78
N VAL A 70 31.38 -5.20 -5.92
CA VAL A 70 31.81 -6.17 -4.92
C VAL A 70 32.95 -6.97 -5.55
N TRP A 71 34.00 -7.24 -4.78
CA TRP A 71 35.12 -8.06 -5.21
C TRP A 71 34.67 -9.52 -5.32
N ASP A 72 35.01 -10.17 -6.42
CA ASP A 72 34.72 -11.59 -6.67
C ASP A 72 36.02 -12.38 -6.67
N ASP A 73 36.19 -13.27 -5.70
CA ASP A 73 37.44 -14.01 -5.48
C ASP A 73 37.75 -14.98 -6.62
N ALA A 74 36.72 -15.58 -7.24
CA ALA A 74 36.89 -16.56 -8.30
C ALA A 74 37.43 -15.94 -9.60
N SER A 75 37.05 -14.69 -9.89
CA SER A 75 37.49 -13.97 -11.08
C SER A 75 38.55 -12.90 -10.81
N GLN A 76 38.93 -12.72 -9.54
CA GLN A 76 39.84 -11.68 -9.06
C GLN A 76 39.52 -10.29 -9.65
N SER A 77 38.23 -9.93 -9.68
CA SER A 77 37.76 -8.71 -10.33
C SER A 77 36.60 -8.02 -9.60
N TRP A 78 36.48 -6.70 -9.77
CA TRP A 78 35.38 -5.91 -9.23
C TRP A 78 34.12 -6.02 -10.11
N LYS A 79 33.17 -6.85 -9.68
CA LYS A 79 31.89 -7.05 -10.38
C LYS A 79 30.75 -6.27 -9.72
N PRO A 80 29.71 -5.88 -10.47
CA PRO A 80 28.56 -5.20 -9.90
C PRO A 80 27.77 -6.13 -8.94
N ALA A 81 27.21 -5.57 -7.87
CA ALA A 81 26.35 -6.33 -6.95
C ALA A 81 24.99 -6.69 -7.58
N TRP A 82 24.53 -5.92 -8.58
CA TRP A 82 23.27 -6.13 -9.28
C TRP A 82 23.36 -5.65 -10.74
N GLY A 83 22.55 -6.25 -11.61
CA GLY A 83 22.53 -5.96 -13.05
C GLY A 83 23.16 -7.06 -13.90
N LYS A 84 23.67 -6.68 -15.08
CA LYS A 84 24.40 -7.55 -16.01
C LYS A 84 25.79 -7.86 -15.44
N ASN A 85 26.28 -9.09 -15.63
CA ASN A 85 27.58 -9.58 -15.17
C ASN A 85 27.78 -9.39 -13.65
N ARG A 86 26.70 -9.50 -12.87
CA ARG A 86 26.77 -9.36 -11.41
C ARG A 86 27.47 -10.54 -10.76
N VAL A 87 27.94 -10.33 -9.53
CA VAL A 87 28.35 -11.43 -8.65
C VAL A 87 27.19 -12.43 -8.48
N ASP A 88 27.49 -13.72 -8.50
CA ASP A 88 26.55 -14.84 -8.30
C ASP A 88 25.30 -14.82 -9.22
N SER A 89 25.51 -14.70 -10.53
CA SER A 89 24.44 -14.89 -11.51
C SER A 89 24.04 -16.36 -11.59
N VAL A 90 22.75 -16.66 -11.41
CA VAL A 90 22.20 -18.02 -11.59
C VAL A 90 22.29 -18.48 -13.06
N LYS A 91 22.28 -17.54 -14.02
CA LYS A 91 22.34 -17.86 -15.46
C LYS A 91 23.73 -18.33 -15.92
N ASP A 92 24.75 -17.96 -15.16
CA ASP A 92 26.15 -18.23 -15.52
C ASP A 92 26.58 -19.59 -14.94
N LYS A 93 25.77 -20.18 -14.04
CA LYS A 93 25.97 -21.51 -13.48
C LYS A 93 25.46 -22.56 -14.47
N TRP A 94 26.37 -23.39 -14.95
CA TRP A 94 26.07 -24.48 -15.88
C TRP A 94 25.57 -25.76 -15.17
N VAL A 95 25.89 -25.92 -13.88
CA VAL A 95 25.47 -27.04 -13.03
C VAL A 95 25.08 -26.51 -11.64
N LEU A 96 24.07 -27.14 -11.03
CA LEU A 96 23.69 -26.95 -9.64
C LEU A 96 23.67 -28.34 -8.97
N GLU A 97 24.37 -28.45 -7.85
CA GLU A 97 24.33 -29.65 -7.03
C GLU A 97 22.94 -29.79 -6.38
N VAL A 98 22.38 -30.99 -6.45
CA VAL A 98 21.09 -31.33 -5.84
C VAL A 98 21.34 -31.66 -4.36
N PRO A 99 20.74 -30.94 -3.40
CA PRO A 99 20.86 -31.28 -1.99
C PRO A 99 20.31 -32.68 -1.70
N GLU A 100 20.96 -33.44 -0.81
CA GLU A 100 20.56 -34.81 -0.44
C GLU A 100 19.13 -34.93 0.11
N ASN A 101 18.58 -33.84 0.66
CA ASN A 101 17.21 -33.78 1.21
C ASN A 101 16.15 -33.32 0.19
N SER A 102 16.49 -33.14 -1.07
CA SER A 102 15.53 -32.72 -2.11
C SER A 102 15.16 -33.87 -3.03
N ASP A 103 13.97 -33.78 -3.62
CA ASP A 103 13.50 -34.76 -4.60
C ASP A 103 14.46 -34.79 -5.80
N PRO A 104 15.06 -35.96 -6.13
CA PRO A 104 15.96 -36.10 -7.27
C PRO A 104 15.36 -35.70 -8.61
N TYR A 105 14.02 -35.70 -8.74
CA TYR A 105 13.32 -35.34 -9.97
C TYR A 105 12.95 -33.84 -10.07
N GLU A 106 13.24 -33.02 -9.06
CA GLU A 106 12.94 -31.59 -9.07
C GLU A 106 14.03 -30.76 -9.76
N ASP A 107 13.65 -29.92 -10.73
CA ASP A 107 14.56 -28.95 -11.36
C ASP A 107 14.92 -27.80 -10.40
N GLN A 108 16.18 -27.80 -9.96
CA GLN A 108 16.73 -26.79 -9.06
C GLN A 108 16.77 -25.38 -9.67
N PHE A 109 16.93 -25.25 -10.99
CA PHE A 109 16.90 -23.94 -11.66
C PHE A 109 15.49 -23.34 -11.64
N GLU A 110 14.47 -24.17 -11.88
CA GLU A 110 13.08 -23.76 -11.81
C GLU A 110 12.72 -23.32 -10.39
N LYS A 111 13.12 -24.10 -9.37
CA LYS A 111 12.93 -23.77 -7.95
C LYS A 111 13.53 -22.43 -7.55
N LEU A 112 14.78 -22.15 -7.94
CA LEU A 112 15.43 -20.86 -7.68
C LEU A 112 14.71 -19.70 -8.37
N THR A 113 14.16 -19.95 -9.56
CA THR A 113 13.41 -18.95 -10.33
C THR A 113 12.05 -18.67 -9.69
N LYS A 114 11.31 -19.72 -9.30
CA LYS A 114 10.05 -19.64 -8.53
C LYS A 114 10.27 -18.85 -7.22
N ALA A 115 11.24 -19.24 -6.41
CA ALA A 115 11.58 -18.57 -5.15
C ALA A 115 12.00 -17.09 -5.34
N ARG A 116 12.65 -16.75 -6.46
CA ARG A 116 12.97 -15.36 -6.81
C ARG A 116 11.70 -14.57 -7.15
N ASN A 117 10.81 -15.15 -7.94
CA ASN A 117 9.57 -14.51 -8.37
C ASN A 117 8.63 -14.29 -7.18
N GLU A 118 8.53 -15.27 -6.27
CA GLU A 118 7.77 -15.15 -5.02
C GLU A 118 8.28 -14.01 -4.15
N ARG A 119 9.60 -13.89 -3.97
CA ARG A 119 10.20 -12.77 -3.21
C ARG A 119 9.90 -11.42 -3.85
N LYS A 120 9.92 -11.33 -5.18
CA LYS A 120 9.53 -10.12 -5.91
C LYS A 120 8.04 -9.81 -5.71
N ALA A 121 7.17 -10.80 -5.88
CA ALA A 121 5.72 -10.66 -5.69
C ALA A 121 5.39 -10.21 -4.26
N LYS A 122 6.04 -10.79 -3.25
CA LYS A 122 5.88 -10.39 -1.84
C LYS A 122 6.32 -8.94 -1.60
N ASN A 123 7.40 -8.50 -2.24
CA ASN A 123 7.85 -7.11 -2.15
C ASN A 123 6.85 -6.14 -2.80
N GLU A 124 6.41 -6.42 -4.04
CA GLU A 124 5.41 -5.59 -4.72
C GLU A 124 4.08 -5.55 -3.96
N PHE A 125 3.63 -6.67 -3.41
CA PHE A 125 2.45 -6.72 -2.55
C PHE A 125 2.60 -5.86 -1.29
N ALA A 126 3.76 -5.92 -0.63
CA ALA A 126 4.05 -5.06 0.52
C ALA A 126 4.10 -3.57 0.14
N ARG A 127 4.65 -3.25 -1.04
CA ARG A 127 4.67 -1.89 -1.61
C ARG A 127 3.24 -1.39 -1.86
N LEU A 128 2.39 -2.18 -2.51
CA LEU A 128 0.98 -1.85 -2.76
C LEU A 128 0.22 -1.61 -1.45
N LYS A 129 0.44 -2.45 -0.42
CA LYS A 129 -0.13 -2.25 0.92
C LYS A 129 0.35 -0.95 1.61
N ASN A 130 1.57 -0.51 1.35
CA ASN A 130 2.06 0.77 1.88
C ASN A 130 1.43 1.95 1.13
N ILE A 131 1.32 1.86 -0.20
CA ILE A 131 0.68 2.87 -1.04
C ILE A 131 -0.80 3.04 -0.64
N ALA A 132 -1.55 1.93 -0.53
CA ALA A 132 -2.95 1.95 -0.11
C ALA A 132 -3.14 2.62 1.26
N ARG A 133 -2.28 2.34 2.24
CA ARG A 133 -2.31 2.99 3.56
C ARG A 133 -2.00 4.48 3.50
N SER A 134 -1.12 4.90 2.58
CA SER A 134 -0.79 6.31 2.42
C SER A 134 -1.93 7.11 1.77
N ILE A 135 -2.64 6.50 0.81
CA ILE A 135 -3.79 7.10 0.12
C ILE A 135 -4.97 7.25 1.08
N LYS A 136 -5.36 6.17 1.79
CA LYS A 136 -6.50 6.18 2.75
C LYS A 136 -6.37 7.28 3.81
N LYS A 137 -5.14 7.62 4.23
CA LYS A 137 -4.90 8.67 5.24
C LYS A 137 -4.99 10.10 4.67
N GLY A 138 -4.74 10.29 3.37
CA GLY A 138 -4.76 11.60 2.73
C GLY A 138 -6.07 11.95 2.03
N GLN A 139 -6.88 10.95 1.75
CA GLN A 139 -8.05 10.98 0.90
C GLN A 139 -8.99 9.91 1.46
N GLY A 140 -10.17 10.28 1.97
CA GLY A 140 -11.17 9.36 2.54
C GLY A 140 -11.78 8.37 1.54
N ILE A 141 -11.04 7.97 0.51
CA ILE A 141 -11.42 7.00 -0.50
C ILE A 141 -11.23 5.59 0.09
N SER A 142 -12.35 4.90 0.21
CA SER A 142 -12.49 3.46 0.51
C SER A 142 -11.52 2.59 -0.30
N PRO A 143 -11.05 1.45 0.23
CA PRO A 143 -9.96 0.68 -0.37
C PRO A 143 -10.27 0.21 -1.81
N PRO A 144 -9.26 0.18 -2.70
CA PRO A 144 -9.40 -0.46 -4.00
C PRO A 144 -9.54 -1.97 -3.82
N VAL A 145 -10.72 -2.46 -4.25
CA VAL A 145 -11.15 -3.85 -4.56
C VAL A 145 -10.29 -5.00 -4.01
N GLY A 146 -10.89 -5.78 -3.10
CA GLY A 146 -10.55 -7.21 -2.89
C GLY A 146 -9.77 -7.60 -1.64
N VAL A 147 -9.25 -6.66 -0.83
CA VAL A 147 -8.59 -6.99 0.44
C VAL A 147 -9.26 -6.23 1.58
N LEU A 148 -10.33 -6.81 2.13
CA LEU A 148 -10.92 -6.35 3.37
C LEU A 148 -10.02 -6.82 4.54
N THR A 149 -9.57 -5.91 5.37
CA THR A 149 -9.01 -6.26 6.69
C THR A 149 -10.19 -6.44 7.65
N GLU A 150 -10.25 -7.57 8.36
CA GLU A 150 -11.39 -8.02 9.20
C GLU A 150 -11.96 -6.97 10.18
N SER A 151 -11.16 -5.99 10.59
CA SER A 151 -11.56 -5.03 11.63
C SER A 151 -12.52 -3.91 11.18
N GLU A 152 -12.78 -3.75 9.87
CA GLU A 152 -13.66 -2.68 9.35
C GLU A 152 -14.55 -3.16 8.19
N ALA A 153 -15.18 -4.34 8.32
CA ALA A 153 -16.18 -4.81 7.35
C ALA A 153 -17.49 -4.01 7.50
N SER A 154 -17.52 -2.79 6.95
CA SER A 154 -18.76 -2.01 6.86
C SER A 154 -19.77 -2.73 5.94
N LYS A 155 -21.07 -2.62 6.24
CA LYS A 155 -22.14 -3.22 5.41
C LYS A 155 -21.95 -2.89 3.93
N ASN A 156 -21.58 -1.64 3.63
CA ASN A 156 -21.34 -1.15 2.27
C ASN A 156 -20.11 -1.79 1.60
N ALA A 157 -19.09 -2.15 2.37
CA ALA A 157 -17.93 -2.86 1.84
C ALA A 157 -18.27 -4.32 1.51
N LEU A 158 -19.11 -4.96 2.33
CA LEU A 158 -19.58 -6.33 2.11
C LEU A 158 -20.54 -6.42 0.92
N THR A 159 -21.49 -5.48 0.77
CA THR A 159 -22.40 -5.43 -0.38
C THR A 159 -21.63 -5.20 -1.68
N ARG A 160 -20.69 -4.25 -1.68
CA ARG A 160 -19.83 -3.99 -2.85
C ARG A 160 -18.94 -5.18 -3.20
N ALA A 161 -18.41 -5.90 -2.21
CA ALA A 161 -17.64 -7.11 -2.45
C ALA A 161 -18.52 -8.21 -3.07
N LEU A 162 -19.75 -8.40 -2.55
CA LEU A 162 -20.74 -9.30 -3.14
C LEU A 162 -21.07 -8.95 -4.59
N GLU A 163 -21.28 -7.68 -4.91
CA GLU A 163 -21.53 -7.21 -6.28
C GLU A 163 -20.37 -7.50 -7.22
N ILE A 164 -19.12 -7.28 -6.77
CA ILE A 164 -17.92 -7.56 -7.56
C ILE A 164 -17.76 -9.06 -7.78
N THR A 165 -17.93 -9.87 -6.73
CA THR A 165 -17.86 -11.34 -6.84
C THR A 165 -18.90 -11.86 -7.82
N LYS A 166 -20.17 -11.42 -7.72
CA LYS A 166 -21.23 -11.78 -8.68
C LYS A 166 -20.85 -11.43 -10.13
N ARG A 167 -20.13 -10.33 -10.35
CA ARG A 167 -19.68 -9.91 -11.68
C ARG A 167 -18.44 -10.66 -12.20
N SER A 168 -17.53 -11.08 -11.32
CA SER A 168 -16.24 -11.68 -11.68
C SER A 168 -16.26 -13.21 -11.83
N ASP A 169 -17.27 -13.86 -11.24
CA ASP A 169 -17.45 -15.31 -11.23
C ASP A 169 -17.73 -15.94 -12.61
N ALA A 170 -17.98 -15.12 -13.64
CA ALA A 170 -18.14 -15.56 -15.03
C ALA A 170 -16.82 -15.80 -15.78
N SER A 171 -15.65 -15.54 -15.19
CA SER A 171 -14.39 -15.43 -15.94
C SER A 171 -13.72 -16.76 -16.34
N MET A 172 -14.19 -17.91 -15.85
CA MET A 172 -13.60 -19.23 -16.17
C MET A 172 -14.66 -20.34 -16.42
N GLY A 173 -15.93 -19.97 -16.68
CA GLY A 173 -17.00 -20.94 -16.95
C GLY A 173 -17.44 -21.78 -15.74
N ARG A 174 -17.10 -21.34 -14.53
CA ARG A 174 -17.53 -21.95 -13.26
C ARG A 174 -18.33 -20.91 -12.49
N PHE A 175 -19.65 -20.99 -12.60
CA PHE A 175 -20.57 -20.11 -11.91
C PHE A 175 -20.87 -20.66 -10.51
N SER A 176 -20.84 -19.80 -9.51
CA SER A 176 -21.35 -20.02 -8.16
C SER A 176 -22.87 -20.11 -8.19
N GLU A 177 -23.41 -20.89 -7.26
CA GLU A 177 -24.86 -21.07 -7.13
C GLU A 177 -25.54 -19.77 -6.72
N ASP A 178 -26.73 -19.53 -7.27
CA ASP A 178 -27.54 -18.37 -6.90
C ASP A 178 -27.90 -18.40 -5.41
N ILE A 179 -27.58 -17.32 -4.73
CA ILE A 179 -27.83 -17.14 -3.30
C ILE A 179 -29.35 -16.98 -3.10
N ASN A 180 -30.02 -17.99 -2.53
CA ASN A 180 -31.44 -17.94 -2.20
C ASN A 180 -31.70 -17.02 -0.98
N GLU A 181 -32.01 -15.75 -1.22
CA GLU A 181 -32.18 -14.71 -0.19
C GLU A 181 -33.29 -15.05 0.83
N THR A 182 -34.37 -15.71 0.40
CA THR A 182 -35.48 -16.16 1.26
C THR A 182 -35.06 -17.19 2.30
N LYS A 183 -34.17 -18.13 1.95
CA LYS A 183 -33.67 -19.16 2.87
C LYS A 183 -32.75 -18.57 3.94
N ILE A 184 -32.02 -17.50 3.60
CA ILE A 184 -31.12 -16.81 4.53
C ILE A 184 -31.93 -16.01 5.55
N ALA A 185 -32.94 -15.27 5.11
CA ALA A 185 -33.83 -14.52 5.99
C ALA A 185 -34.52 -15.43 7.02
N ASN A 186 -35.08 -16.56 6.57
CA ASN A 186 -35.74 -17.53 7.46
C ASN A 186 -34.78 -18.11 8.50
N LYS A 187 -33.52 -18.38 8.12
CA LYS A 187 -32.51 -18.92 9.05
C LYS A 187 -32.08 -17.88 10.09
N THR A 188 -31.96 -16.61 9.70
CA THR A 188 -31.63 -15.53 10.63
C THR A 188 -32.78 -15.23 11.58
N GLU A 189 -34.03 -15.26 11.12
CA GLU A 189 -35.19 -15.08 11.99
C GLU A 189 -35.33 -16.22 13.00
N LEU A 190 -35.10 -17.46 12.59
CA LEU A 190 -35.07 -18.59 13.53
C LEU A 190 -33.98 -18.45 14.59
N VAL A 191 -32.78 -17.98 14.22
CA VAL A 191 -31.69 -17.76 15.18
C VAL A 191 -32.02 -16.61 16.15
N LEU A 192 -32.65 -15.53 15.66
CA LEU A 192 -33.09 -14.41 16.50
C LEU A 192 -34.24 -14.79 17.43
N LEU A 193 -35.19 -15.59 16.94
CA LEU A 193 -36.26 -16.18 17.77
C LEU A 193 -35.68 -17.13 18.82
N PHE A 194 -34.67 -17.92 18.48
CA PHE A 194 -34.02 -18.84 19.42
C PHE A 194 -33.22 -18.09 20.49
N LEU A 195 -32.50 -17.03 20.10
CA LEU A 195 -31.78 -16.14 21.04
C LEU A 195 -32.75 -15.34 21.92
N SER A 196 -33.89 -14.89 21.39
CA SER A 196 -34.90 -14.18 22.20
C SER A 196 -35.62 -15.12 23.18
N LEU A 197 -35.86 -16.38 22.79
CA LEU A 197 -36.35 -17.43 23.69
C LEU A 197 -35.34 -17.72 24.81
N LEU A 198 -34.06 -17.90 24.48
CA LEU A 198 -33.00 -18.12 25.48
C LEU A 198 -32.82 -16.92 26.44
N TYR A 199 -33.00 -15.69 25.95
CA TYR A 199 -32.93 -14.48 26.78
C TYR A 199 -34.19 -14.29 27.65
N SER A 200 -35.33 -14.82 27.21
CA SER A 200 -36.58 -14.79 27.98
C SER A 200 -36.59 -15.84 29.11
N ASP A 201 -35.98 -17.00 28.88
CA ASP A 201 -35.85 -18.06 29.89
C ASP A 201 -34.89 -17.69 31.03
N THR A 202 -33.80 -16.97 30.73
CA THR A 202 -32.88 -16.45 31.76
C THR A 202 -33.51 -15.34 32.60
N ALA A 203 -34.38 -14.51 32.02
CA ALA A 203 -35.12 -13.47 32.75
C ALA A 203 -36.23 -14.01 33.67
N LEU A 204 -36.75 -15.22 33.40
CA LEU A 204 -37.73 -15.90 34.26
C LEU A 204 -37.09 -16.59 35.47
N LEU A 205 -35.83 -17.05 35.36
CA LEU A 205 -35.10 -17.64 36.50
C LEU A 205 -34.74 -16.59 37.56
N HIS A 206 -34.40 -15.36 37.17
CA HIS A 206 -34.03 -14.30 38.13
C HIS A 206 -35.24 -13.71 38.89
N LYS A 207 -36.47 -14.03 38.50
CA LYS A 207 -37.71 -13.67 39.23
C LYS A 207 -38.22 -14.77 40.18
N ASN A 208 -37.75 -16.00 40.02
CA ASN A 208 -38.15 -17.13 40.86
C ASN A 208 -37.22 -17.39 42.06
N GLU A 209 -35.97 -16.89 42.04
CA GLU A 209 -35.12 -16.92 43.23
C GLU A 209 -35.54 -15.89 44.31
N SER A 210 -36.29 -14.85 43.97
CA SER A 210 -36.77 -13.86 44.94
C SER A 210 -38.03 -14.28 45.73
N LEU A 211 -38.64 -15.43 45.39
CA LEU A 211 -39.85 -15.93 46.06
C LEU A 211 -39.60 -17.17 46.95
N PHE A 212 -38.38 -17.69 47.01
CA PHE A 212 -38.04 -18.90 47.79
C PHE A 212 -37.27 -18.65 49.09
N THR A 213 -37.07 -17.40 49.50
CA THR A 213 -36.43 -17.04 50.78
C THR A 213 -37.30 -16.12 51.64
N ARG A 214 -38.57 -16.49 51.86
CA ARG A 214 -39.38 -15.88 52.93
C ARG A 214 -40.47 -16.83 53.43
N CYS A 215 -40.05 -17.97 53.98
CA CYS A 215 -40.86 -18.75 54.91
C CYS A 215 -39.91 -19.54 55.82
N SER A 216 -40.23 -19.61 57.13
CA SER A 216 -39.43 -20.08 58.28
C SER A 216 -38.50 -18.98 58.86
N TYR A 217 -38.57 -18.53 60.11
CA TYR A 217 -39.11 -19.06 61.36
C TYR A 217 -39.66 -17.92 62.26
N THR A 218 -40.71 -18.24 63.02
CA THR A 218 -40.99 -17.71 64.37
C THR A 218 -39.92 -18.13 65.35
#